data_AF-A0A383E9J4-F1
#
_entry.id   AF-A0A383E9J4-F1
#
_cell.length_a   1.000
_cell.length_b   1.000
_cell.length_c   1.000
_cell.angle_alpha   90.00
_cell.angle_beta   90.00
_cell.angle_gamma   90.00
#
_symmetry.space_group_name_H-M   'P 1'
#
loop_
_entity.id
_entity.type
_entity.pdbx_description
1 polymer ?
#
loop_
_entity_poly.entity_id
_entity_poly.type
_entity_poly.pdbx_seq_one_letter_code
_entity_poly.pdbx_strand_id
1 'polypeptide(L)'
;AGTPLGDAEPASIWDQIRMVACARILFPEAMVRLSAGRDGLSAAAQALCFLAGANSIFSGDKLLTTPHPGADADQALFDLLDLEPRPSHRDASEFVKQLEEDIVNGR
;
A
#
# COMPACT_ATOMS: atom_id res chain seq x y z
N ALA A 1 0.20 22.86 -2.04
CA ALA A 1 0.11 24.19 -2.69
C ALA A 1 1.42 24.49 -3.38
N GLY A 2 1.39 24.92 -4.65
CA GLY A 2 2.60 25.29 -5.42
C GLY A 2 2.92 24.42 -6.64
N THR A 3 2.12 23.38 -6.93
CA THR A 3 2.20 22.63 -8.19
C THR A 3 1.12 23.12 -9.16
N PRO A 4 1.31 23.02 -10.49
CA PRO A 4 0.27 23.36 -11.47
C PRO A 4 -1.05 22.57 -11.31
N LEU A 5 -1.01 21.43 -10.61
CA LEU A 5 -2.16 20.57 -10.32
C LEU A 5 -2.71 20.73 -8.90
N GLY A 6 -2.25 21.72 -8.13
CA GLY A 6 -2.60 21.88 -6.72
C GLY A 6 -4.10 22.06 -6.46
N ASP A 7 -4.81 22.70 -7.39
CA ASP A 7 -6.24 23.01 -7.31
C ASP A 7 -7.09 22.15 -8.26
N ALA A 8 -6.49 21.09 -8.83
CA ALA A 8 -7.22 20.19 -9.72
C ALA A 8 -8.26 19.37 -8.93
N GLU A 9 -9.43 19.13 -9.53
CA GLU A 9 -10.44 18.27 -8.93
C GLU A 9 -9.91 16.83 -8.80
N PRO A 10 -10.13 16.16 -7.65
CA PRO A 10 -9.78 14.75 -7.49
C PRO A 10 -10.56 13.88 -8.49
N ALA A 11 -9.89 12.86 -9.02
CA ALA A 11 -10.56 11.85 -9.83
C ALA A 11 -11.64 11.11 -9.03
N SER A 12 -12.71 10.71 -9.71
CA SER A 12 -13.77 9.90 -9.12
C SER A 12 -13.22 8.54 -8.67
N ILE A 13 -13.69 8.04 -7.53
CA ILE A 13 -13.36 6.69 -7.06
C ILE A 13 -13.74 5.61 -8.08
N TRP A 14 -14.82 5.82 -8.83
CA TRP A 14 -15.26 4.88 -9.87
C TRP A 14 -14.26 4.76 -11.02
N ASP A 15 -13.58 5.86 -11.36
CA ASP A 15 -12.54 5.83 -12.38
C ASP A 15 -11.32 5.10 -11.86
N GLN A 16 -10.96 5.28 -10.59
CA GLN A 16 -9.86 4.54 -9.97
C GLN A 16 -10.14 3.03 -9.91
N ILE A 17 -11.34 2.62 -9.48
CA ILE A 17 -11.75 1.20 -9.46
C ILE A 17 -11.70 0.62 -10.88
N ARG A 18 -12.23 1.35 -11.88
CA ARG A 18 -12.19 0.90 -13.28
C ARG A 18 -10.77 0.76 -13.79
N MET A 19 -9.89 1.70 -13.46
CA MET A 19 -8.48 1.63 -13.85
C MET A 19 -7.75 0.45 -13.21
N VAL A 20 -8.03 0.14 -11.94
CA VAL A 20 -7.48 -1.06 -11.27
C VAL A 20 -7.95 -2.34 -11.98
N ALA A 21 -9.25 -2.45 -12.27
CA ALA A 21 -9.81 -3.60 -12.98
C ALA A 21 -9.20 -3.77 -14.37
N CYS A 22 -9.08 -2.67 -15.13
CA CYS A 22 -8.43 -2.68 -16.44
C CYS A 22 -6.97 -3.14 -16.34
N ALA A 23 -6.21 -2.64 -15.36
CA ALA A 23 -4.82 -3.05 -15.14
C ALA A 23 -4.71 -4.54 -14.81
N ARG A 24 -5.58 -5.07 -13.94
CA ARG A 24 -5.61 -6.50 -13.61
C ARG A 24 -5.95 -7.37 -14.83
N ILE A 25 -6.92 -6.96 -15.65
CA ILE A 25 -7.32 -7.71 -16.84
C ILE A 25 -6.20 -7.73 -17.89
N LEU A 26 -5.57 -6.58 -18.14
CA LEU A 26 -4.50 -6.45 -19.14
C LEU A 26 -3.20 -7.14 -18.69
N PHE A 27 -2.93 -7.13 -17.39
CA PHE A 27 -1.67 -7.62 -16.82
C PHE A 27 -1.94 -8.60 -15.65
N PRO A 28 -2.41 -9.83 -15.95
CA PRO A 28 -2.90 -10.76 -14.93
C PRO A 28 -1.84 -11.19 -13.91
N GLU A 29 -0.56 -11.26 -14.31
CA GLU A 29 0.54 -11.65 -13.44
C GLU A 29 1.19 -10.47 -12.69
N ALA A 30 0.86 -9.24 -13.07
CA ALA A 30 1.48 -8.06 -12.48
C ALA A 30 0.96 -7.80 -11.06
N MET A 31 1.83 -7.23 -10.22
CA MET A 31 1.43 -6.62 -8.96
C MET A 31 0.77 -5.27 -9.25
N VAL A 32 -0.48 -5.12 -8.82
CA VAL A 32 -1.22 -3.86 -8.94
C VAL A 32 -1.28 -3.22 -7.57
N ARG A 33 -0.58 -2.10 -7.41
CA ARG A 33 -0.37 -1.45 -6.10
C ARG A 33 -1.19 -0.19 -5.92
N LEU A 34 -2.06 -0.18 -4.91
CA LEU A 34 -2.70 1.04 -4.41
C LEU A 34 -1.67 1.84 -3.63
N SER A 35 -1.22 2.92 -4.26
CA SER A 35 -0.04 3.67 -3.83
C SER A 35 -0.42 5.00 -3.15
N ALA A 36 -0.01 6.13 -3.70
CA ALA A 36 -0.30 7.45 -3.15
C ALA A 36 -1.80 7.80 -3.26
N GLY A 37 -2.30 8.55 -2.27
CA GLY A 37 -3.70 9.00 -2.23
C GLY A 37 -4.68 8.05 -1.52
N ARG A 38 -4.22 6.88 -1.07
CA ARG A 38 -5.03 5.89 -0.34
C ARG A 38 -5.66 6.45 0.94
N ASP A 39 -4.96 7.36 1.61
CA ASP A 39 -5.45 8.03 2.83
C ASP A 39 -6.76 8.81 2.60
N GLY A 40 -6.99 9.29 1.38
CA GLY A 40 -8.26 9.94 1.01
C GLY A 40 -9.41 8.98 0.72
N LEU A 41 -9.19 7.67 0.79
CA LEU A 41 -10.18 6.64 0.46
C LEU A 41 -10.77 6.02 1.72
N SER A 42 -12.10 5.89 1.75
CA SER A 42 -12.79 5.11 2.77
C SER A 42 -12.39 3.63 2.72
N ALA A 43 -12.54 2.92 3.84
CA ALA A 43 -12.29 1.47 3.90
C ALA A 43 -13.07 0.70 2.82
N ALA A 44 -14.33 1.08 2.57
CA ALA A 44 -15.15 0.47 1.52
C ALA A 44 -14.60 0.75 0.11
N ALA A 45 -14.08 1.96 -0.15
CA ALA A 45 -13.45 2.29 -1.41
C ALA A 45 -12.17 1.47 -1.62
N GLN A 46 -11.34 1.34 -0.58
CA GLN A 46 -10.14 0.48 -0.63
C GLN A 46 -10.51 -0.98 -0.87
N ALA A 47 -11.56 -1.49 -0.22
CA ALA A 47 -12.07 -2.85 -0.41
C ALA A 47 -12.50 -3.09 -1.87
N LEU A 48 -13.20 -2.14 -2.50
CA LEU A 48 -13.58 -2.24 -3.91
C LEU A 48 -12.36 -2.26 -4.83
N CYS A 49 -11.30 -1.53 -4.51
CA CYS A 49 -10.05 -1.60 -5.28
C CYS A 49 -9.34 -2.96 -5.13
N PHE A 50 -9.32 -3.56 -3.93
CA PHE A 50 -8.82 -4.93 -3.76
C PHE A 50 -9.65 -5.94 -4.55
N LEU A 51 -10.99 -5.83 -4.47
CA LEU A 51 -11.90 -6.67 -5.25
C LEU A 51 -11.69 -6.51 -6.77
N ALA A 52 -11.40 -5.30 -7.24
CA ALA A 52 -11.12 -5.01 -8.65
C ALA A 52 -9.78 -5.59 -9.13
N GLY A 53 -8.88 -5.99 -8.22
CA GLY A 53 -7.65 -6.69 -8.55
C GLY A 53 -6.37 -6.04 -8.04
N ALA A 54 -6.44 -4.99 -7.22
CA ALA A 54 -5.27 -4.54 -6.47
C ALA A 54 -4.84 -5.63 -5.48
N ASN A 55 -3.53 -5.81 -5.29
CA ASN A 55 -2.98 -6.84 -4.42
C ASN A 55 -1.70 -6.39 -3.70
N SER A 56 -1.49 -5.08 -3.59
CA SER A 56 -0.33 -4.50 -2.92
C SER A 56 -0.66 -3.09 -2.44
N ILE A 57 -0.14 -2.72 -1.27
CA ILE A 57 -0.17 -1.36 -0.71
C ILE A 57 1.22 -0.99 -0.21
N PHE A 58 1.48 0.31 -0.02
CA PHE A 58 2.50 0.74 0.93
C PHE A 58 1.92 0.62 2.35
N SER A 59 2.78 0.35 3.32
CA SER A 59 2.46 0.34 4.75
C SER A 59 3.60 0.97 5.53
N GLY A 60 3.29 1.64 6.65
CA GLY A 60 4.21 2.43 7.47
C GLY A 60 3.87 3.92 7.51
N ASP A 61 4.51 4.69 8.38
CA ASP A 61 3.98 6.01 8.78
C ASP A 61 4.14 7.14 7.74
N LYS A 62 4.98 6.94 6.71
CA LYS A 62 5.24 7.93 5.66
C LYS A 62 5.44 7.29 4.30
N LEU A 63 4.97 8.01 3.28
CA LEU A 63 5.40 7.81 1.88
C LEU A 63 6.66 8.66 1.64
N LEU A 64 6.89 9.09 0.39
CA LEU A 64 8.07 9.86 0.01
C LEU A 64 8.07 11.28 0.60
N THR A 65 6.94 11.99 0.56
CA THR A 65 6.83 13.40 1.01
C THR A 65 5.51 13.70 1.74
N THR A 66 4.59 12.74 1.80
CA THR A 66 3.26 12.89 2.38
C THR A 66 3.05 11.92 3.54
N PRO A 67 2.16 12.26 4.49
CA PRO A 67 1.68 11.30 5.50
C PRO A 67 1.10 10.04 4.85
N HIS A 68 1.11 8.94 5.59
CA HIS A 68 0.52 7.66 5.18
C HIS A 68 -0.38 7.14 6.31
N PRO A 69 -1.42 6.33 6.02
CA PRO A 69 -2.11 5.58 7.05
C PRO A 69 -1.10 4.77 7.86
N GLY A 70 -1.07 4.97 9.18
CA GLY A 70 -0.15 4.22 10.05
C GLY A 70 -0.41 2.71 9.97
N ALA A 71 0.59 1.92 10.33
CA ALA A 71 0.54 0.45 10.24
C ALA A 71 -0.72 -0.16 10.90
N ASP A 72 -1.22 0.44 11.97
CA ASP A 72 -2.42 -0.03 12.69
C ASP A 72 -3.70 0.05 11.84
N ALA A 73 -3.85 1.10 11.02
CA ALA A 73 -5.02 1.26 10.16
C ALA A 73 -5.01 0.24 9.01
N ASP A 74 -3.83 -0.11 8.52
CA ASP A 74 -3.65 -1.12 7.49
C ASP A 74 -3.98 -2.51 8.01
N GLN A 75 -3.50 -2.82 9.22
CA GLN A 75 -3.82 -4.09 9.87
C GLN A 75 -5.32 -4.22 10.10
N ALA A 76 -5.98 -3.18 10.61
CA ALA A 76 -7.43 -3.20 10.81
C ALA A 76 -8.22 -3.39 9.51
N LEU A 77 -7.75 -2.81 8.39
CA LEU A 77 -8.36 -3.02 7.08
C LEU A 77 -8.14 -4.45 6.59
N PHE A 78 -6.96 -5.02 6.80
CA PHE A 78 -6.64 -6.39 6.39
C PHE A 78 -7.47 -7.40 7.16
N ASP A 79 -7.61 -7.21 8.48
CA ASP A 79 -8.44 -8.03 9.35
C ASP A 79 -9.92 -7.94 8.94
N LEU A 80 -10.41 -6.74 8.58
CA LEU A 80 -11.78 -6.54 8.12
C LEU A 80 -12.07 -7.25 6.79
N LEU A 81 -11.09 -7.27 5.89
CA LEU A 81 -11.23 -7.83 4.54
C LEU A 81 -10.76 -9.28 4.42
N ASP A 82 -10.29 -9.88 5.53
CA ASP A 82 -9.72 -11.22 5.57
C ASP A 82 -8.55 -11.39 4.57
N LEU A 83 -7.62 -10.41 4.59
CA LEU A 83 -6.46 -10.38 3.69
C LEU A 83 -5.17 -10.73 4.44
N GLU A 84 -4.37 -11.61 3.85
CA GLU A 84 -3.07 -11.98 4.39
C GLU A 84 -1.94 -11.15 3.76
N PRO A 85 -1.09 -10.48 4.55
CA PRO A 85 0.08 -9.80 4.04
C PRO A 85 1.11 -10.82 3.55
N ARG A 86 1.78 -10.49 2.44
CA ARG A 86 2.85 -11.32 1.91
C ARG A 86 4.08 -11.26 2.84
N PRO A 87 4.76 -12.39 3.13
CA PRO A 87 5.97 -12.37 3.93
C PRO A 87 7.06 -11.50 3.29
N SER A 88 7.86 -10.83 4.11
CA SER A 88 8.97 -10.01 3.66
C SER A 88 10.03 -10.86 2.95
N HIS A 89 10.67 -10.28 1.92
CA HIS A 89 11.69 -11.00 1.14
C HIS A 89 12.98 -11.29 1.92
N ARG A 90 13.19 -10.60 3.04
CA ARG A 90 14.14 -11.00 4.08
C ARG A 90 13.35 -11.67 5.19
N ASP A 91 13.78 -12.85 5.58
CA ASP A 91 13.26 -13.48 6.79
C ASP A 91 13.57 -12.56 7.98
N ALA A 92 12.55 -12.19 8.75
CA ALA A 92 12.72 -11.29 9.89
C ALA A 92 13.72 -11.87 10.90
N SER A 93 13.76 -13.20 11.01
CA SER A 93 14.71 -13.90 11.88
C SER A 93 16.16 -13.74 11.42
N GLU A 94 16.42 -13.76 10.11
CA GLU A 94 17.75 -13.52 9.55
C GLU A 94 18.16 -12.05 9.64
N PHE A 95 17.22 -11.13 9.46
CA PHE A 95 17.48 -9.71 9.64
C PHE A 95 17.83 -9.37 11.10
N VAL A 96 17.12 -9.95 12.07
CA VAL A 96 17.41 -9.77 13.50
C VAL A 96 18.78 -10.36 13.86
N LYS A 97 19.10 -11.56 13.40
CA LYS A 97 20.44 -12.16 13.61
C LYS A 97 21.56 -11.30 13.02
N GLN A 98 21.38 -10.79 11.81
CA GLN A 98 22.36 -9.92 11.17
C GLN A 98 22.54 -8.62 11.95
N LEU A 99 21.45 -8.00 12.43
CA LEU A 99 21.50 -6.81 13.27
C LEU A 99 22.21 -7.07 14.62
N GLU A 100 21.93 -8.19 15.27
CA GLU A 100 22.61 -8.60 16.50
C GLU A 100 24.10 -8.79 16.26
N GLU A 101 24.48 -9.45 15.16
CA GLU A 101 25.88 -9.62 14.77
C GLU A 101 26.57 -8.28 14.44
N ASP A 102 25.88 -7.36 13.78
CA ASP A 102 26.43 -6.04 13.43
C ASP A 102 26.63 -5.17 14.70
N ILE A 103 25.66 -5.20 15.63
CA ILE A 103 25.77 -4.54 16.96
C ILE A 103 26.94 -5.11 17.76
N VAL A 104 27.06 -6.44 17.83
CA VAL A 104 28.16 -7.11 18.56
C VAL A 104 29.52 -6.80 17.95
N ASN A 105 29.59 -6.67 16.62
CA ASN A 105 30.82 -6.37 15.90
C ASN A 105 31.10 -4.86 15.72
N GLY A 106 30.25 -3.98 16.27
CA GLY A 106 30.43 -2.53 16.23
C GLY A 106 30.37 -1.90 14.84
N ARG A 107 29.57 -2.47 13.93
CA ARG A 107 29.33 -1.95 12.57
C ARG A 107 28.02 -1.19 12.46
#